data_AF-A0A820DH94-F1
#
_entry.id   AF-A0A820DH94-F1
#
_cell.length_a   1.000
_cell.length_b   1.000
_cell.length_c   1.000
_cell.angle_alpha   90.00
_cell.angle_beta   90.00
_cell.angle_gamma   90.00
#
_symmetry.space_group_name_H-M   'P 1'
#
loop_
_entity.id
_entity.type
_entity.pdbx_description
1 polymer ?
#
loop_
_entity_poly.entity_id
_entity_poly.type
_entity_poly.pdbx_seq_one_letter_code
_entity_poly.pdbx_strand_id
1 'polypeptide(L)'
;MVSDLYNLDLKNTLPLACGIEYLHISSLILDDFPAQDNSDLRRGQPTLHKTVIDNDIPKNLCEGRAQLAAIDLIAVSMILINHDLVKNGFSPERVNQVVSEISLSMHDLCIGQMMDLRAAH
;
A
#
# COMPACT_ATOMS: atom_id res chain seq x y z
N MET A 1 8.91 -19.09 -2.44
CA MET A 1 8.36 -18.04 -1.54
C MET A 1 8.49 -18.47 -0.10
N VAL A 2 8.42 -17.56 0.89
CA VAL A 2 8.51 -17.93 2.33
C VAL A 2 7.43 -18.96 2.71
N SER A 3 6.24 -18.89 2.10
CA SER A 3 5.17 -19.90 2.24
C SER A 3 5.65 -21.34 1.98
N ASP A 4 6.49 -21.52 0.95
CA ASP A 4 6.96 -22.84 0.53
C ASP A 4 7.92 -23.44 1.56
N LEU A 5 8.72 -22.60 2.24
CA LEU A 5 9.61 -23.04 3.32
C LEU A 5 8.82 -23.62 4.51
N TYR A 6 7.57 -23.18 4.70
CA TYR A 6 6.70 -23.62 5.79
C TYR A 6 5.61 -24.58 5.34
N ASN A 7 5.67 -25.11 4.11
CA ASN A 7 4.65 -25.99 3.52
C ASN A 7 3.22 -25.41 3.57
N LEU A 8 3.10 -24.09 3.43
CA LEU A 8 1.82 -23.40 3.31
C LEU A 8 1.40 -23.35 1.84
N ASP A 9 0.13 -23.65 1.55
CA ASP A 9 -0.42 -23.47 0.20
C ASP A 9 -0.37 -21.98 -0.16
N LEU A 10 0.30 -21.68 -1.28
CA LEU A 10 0.43 -20.35 -1.82
C LEU A 10 -0.93 -19.65 -1.93
N LYS A 11 -1.98 -20.37 -2.36
CA LYS A 11 -3.33 -19.83 -2.51
C LYS A 11 -3.89 -19.30 -1.19
N ASN A 12 -3.56 -19.95 -0.08
CA ASN A 12 -4.04 -19.55 1.23
C ASN A 12 -3.31 -18.29 1.72
N THR A 13 -2.03 -18.12 1.35
CA THR A 13 -1.21 -16.95 1.73
C THR A 13 -1.31 -15.77 0.77
N LEU A 14 -1.92 -15.96 -0.41
CA LEU A 14 -2.00 -14.93 -1.44
C LEU A 14 -2.68 -13.62 -0.96
N PRO A 15 -3.75 -13.64 -0.15
CA PRO A 15 -4.34 -12.40 0.35
C PRO A 15 -3.38 -11.55 1.18
N LEU A 16 -2.51 -12.20 1.98
CA LEU A 16 -1.48 -11.50 2.74
C LEU A 16 -0.46 -10.82 1.82
N ALA A 17 0.04 -11.56 0.83
CA ALA A 17 1.00 -11.02 -0.14
C ALA A 17 0.41 -9.85 -0.93
N CYS A 18 -0.84 -9.98 -1.40
CA CYS A 18 -1.55 -8.91 -2.07
C CYS A 18 -1.77 -7.71 -1.16
N GLY A 19 -2.20 -7.93 0.09
CA GLY A 19 -2.42 -6.85 1.07
C GLY A 19 -1.14 -6.05 1.32
N ILE A 20 0.00 -6.72 1.47
CA ILE A 20 1.30 -6.05 1.60
C ILE A 20 1.65 -5.23 0.35
N GLU A 21 1.42 -5.77 -0.86
CA GLU A 21 1.67 -5.02 -2.10
C GLU A 21 0.75 -3.80 -2.25
N TYR A 22 -0.51 -3.88 -1.78
CA TYR A 22 -1.42 -2.73 -1.74
C TYR A 22 -0.90 -1.62 -0.81
N LEU A 23 -0.34 -1.98 0.35
CA LEU A 23 0.32 -1.04 1.26
C LEU A 23 1.60 -0.45 0.65
N HIS A 24 2.38 -1.26 -0.05
CA HIS A 24 3.56 -0.79 -0.77
C HIS A 24 3.20 0.23 -1.87
N ILE A 25 2.18 -0.07 -2.67
CA ILE A 25 1.74 0.83 -3.74
C ILE A 25 1.15 2.12 -3.15
N SER A 26 0.41 2.05 -2.04
CA SER A 26 -0.13 3.25 -1.40
C SER A 26 1.00 4.18 -0.90
N SER A 27 2.09 3.63 -0.36
CA SER A 27 3.24 4.44 0.04
C SER A 27 3.92 5.11 -1.16
N LEU A 28 4.10 4.40 -2.28
CA LEU A 28 4.67 4.98 -3.51
C LEU A 28 3.81 6.13 -4.07
N ILE A 29 2.48 5.98 -4.04
CA ILE A 29 1.56 7.04 -4.51
C ILE A 29 1.73 8.29 -3.66
N LEU A 30 1.86 8.14 -2.33
CA LEU A 30 2.05 9.27 -1.42
C LEU A 30 3.41 9.93 -1.64
N ASP A 31 4.47 9.14 -1.76
CA ASP A 31 5.83 9.65 -2.01
C ASP A 31 5.95 10.43 -3.32
N ASP A 32 5.17 10.07 -4.35
CA ASP A 32 5.19 10.78 -5.62
C ASP A 32 4.75 12.26 -5.51
N PHE A 33 4.03 12.67 -4.46
CA PHE A 33 3.42 14.00 -4.39
C PHE A 33 4.43 15.15 -4.38
N PRO A 34 4.02 16.37 -4.80
CA PRO A 34 4.88 17.55 -4.80
C PRO A 34 5.52 17.90 -3.45
N ALA A 35 4.87 17.53 -2.34
CA ALA A 35 5.36 17.77 -0.98
C ALA A 35 6.41 16.74 -0.51
N GLN A 36 6.64 15.67 -1.27
CA GLN A 36 7.65 14.64 -1.02
C GLN A 36 8.64 14.61 -2.18
N ASP A 37 8.61 13.60 -3.05
CA ASP A 37 9.59 13.47 -4.13
C ASP A 37 9.25 14.32 -5.37
N ASN A 38 8.00 14.82 -5.47
CA ASN A 38 7.50 15.54 -6.64
C ASN A 38 7.78 14.80 -7.96
N SER A 39 7.58 13.48 -7.96
CA SER A 39 7.96 12.61 -9.07
C SER A 39 6.99 12.76 -10.25
N ASP A 40 7.51 13.07 -11.43
CA ASP A 40 6.69 13.13 -12.65
C ASP A 40 6.41 11.73 -13.23
N LEU A 41 7.35 10.79 -13.07
CA LEU A 41 7.29 9.45 -13.65
C LEU A 41 7.58 8.36 -12.62
N ARG A 42 6.85 7.24 -12.72
CA ARG A 42 7.11 5.99 -12.01
C ARG A 42 7.11 4.85 -13.01
N ARG A 43 8.23 4.11 -13.08
CA ARG A 43 8.42 2.99 -14.02
C ARG A 43 8.14 3.38 -15.50
N GLY A 44 8.55 4.58 -15.89
CA GLY A 44 8.38 5.10 -17.25
C GLY A 44 6.96 5.57 -17.60
N GLN A 45 6.04 5.59 -16.63
CA GLN A 45 4.67 6.08 -16.80
C GLN A 45 4.43 7.32 -15.91
N PRO A 46 3.54 8.24 -16.30
CA PRO A 46 3.16 9.36 -15.44
C PRO A 46 2.68 8.90 -14.07
N THR A 47 3.10 9.60 -13.01
CA THR A 47 2.62 9.31 -11.65
C THR A 47 1.13 9.59 -11.51
N LEU A 48 0.51 9.01 -10.48
CA LEU A 48 -0.94 9.01 -10.37
C LEU A 48 -1.52 10.43 -10.22
N HIS A 49 -0.81 11.31 -9.51
CA HIS A 49 -1.20 12.71 -9.30
C HIS A 49 -1.03 13.59 -10.54
N LYS A 50 -0.33 13.10 -11.57
CA LYS A 50 -0.18 13.75 -12.89
C LYS A 50 -1.09 13.13 -13.96
N THR A 51 -1.64 11.95 -13.71
CA THR A 51 -2.44 11.20 -14.68
C THR A 51 -3.88 11.71 -14.78
N VAL A 52 -4.32 11.99 -16.00
CA VAL A 52 -5.72 12.26 -16.36
C VAL A 52 -6.27 10.98 -17.02
N ILE A 53 -7.22 10.33 -16.36
CA ILE A 53 -7.74 9.01 -16.78
C ILE A 53 -8.99 9.17 -17.67
N ASP A 54 -9.79 10.20 -17.43
CA ASP A 54 -11.03 10.46 -18.14
C ASP A 54 -11.23 11.97 -18.34
N ASN A 55 -11.97 12.36 -19.39
CA ASN A 55 -12.24 13.77 -19.69
C ASN A 55 -13.11 14.44 -18.62
N ASP A 56 -13.76 13.65 -17.76
CA ASP A 56 -14.66 14.11 -16.72
C ASP A 56 -13.97 14.47 -15.40
N ILE A 57 -12.67 14.18 -15.24
CA ILE A 57 -11.92 14.57 -14.04
C ILE A 57 -11.06 15.80 -14.36
N PRO A 58 -11.41 16.99 -13.84
CA PRO A 58 -10.60 18.19 -13.97
C PRO A 58 -9.15 17.95 -13.52
N LYS A 59 -8.19 18.49 -14.27
CA LYS A 59 -6.75 18.35 -13.98
C LYS A 59 -6.36 18.78 -12.56
N ASN A 60 -7.05 19.78 -12.00
CA ASN A 60 -6.80 20.28 -10.65
C ASN A 60 -7.26 19.30 -9.55
N LEU A 61 -7.92 18.19 -9.89
CA LEU A 61 -8.34 17.16 -8.95
C LEU A 61 -7.47 15.89 -9.00
N CYS A 62 -6.46 15.84 -9.86
CA CYS A 62 -5.60 14.65 -10.00
C CYS A 62 -4.87 14.31 -8.69
N GLU A 63 -4.37 15.32 -7.97
CA GLU A 63 -3.76 15.15 -6.64
C GLU A 63 -4.76 14.59 -5.62
N GLY A 64 -5.94 15.21 -5.48
CA GLY A 64 -6.97 14.73 -4.55
C GLY A 64 -7.42 13.30 -4.86
N ARG A 65 -7.56 12.95 -6.13
CA ARG A 65 -7.87 11.57 -6.57
C ARG A 65 -6.76 10.60 -6.19
N ALA A 66 -5.49 10.97 -6.37
CA ALA A 66 -4.36 10.12 -6.01
C ALA A 66 -4.28 9.88 -4.48
N GLN A 67 -4.59 10.90 -3.66
CA GLN A 67 -4.68 10.74 -2.20
C GLN A 67 -5.79 9.76 -1.81
N LEU A 68 -6.98 9.91 -2.40
CA LEU A 68 -8.11 9.01 -2.15
C LEU A 68 -7.80 7.58 -2.59
N ALA A 69 -7.13 7.41 -3.73
CA ALA A 69 -6.68 6.09 -4.17
C ALA A 69 -5.72 5.45 -3.17
N ALA A 70 -4.73 6.19 -2.65
CA ALA A 70 -3.81 5.65 -1.65
C ALA A 70 -4.54 5.19 -0.37
N ILE A 71 -5.50 5.98 0.12
CA ILE A 71 -6.34 5.62 1.28
C ILE A 71 -7.15 4.35 0.99
N ASP A 72 -7.76 4.25 -0.20
CA ASP A 72 -8.57 3.10 -0.59
C ASP A 72 -7.71 1.83 -0.70
N LEU A 73 -6.49 1.90 -1.24
CA LEU A 73 -5.57 0.76 -1.28
C LEU A 73 -5.19 0.27 0.12
N ILE A 74 -5.01 1.19 1.09
CA ILE A 74 -4.81 0.81 2.50
C ILE A 74 -6.06 0.08 3.02
N ALA A 75 -7.27 0.57 2.76
CA ALA A 75 -8.50 -0.11 3.18
C ALA A 75 -8.65 -1.51 2.53
N VAL A 76 -8.38 -1.64 1.23
CA VAL A 76 -8.38 -2.91 0.50
C VAL A 76 -7.38 -3.89 1.10
N SER A 77 -6.18 -3.44 1.47
CA SER A 77 -5.19 -4.30 2.13
C SER A 77 -5.73 -4.92 3.42
N MET A 78 -6.45 -4.13 4.23
CA MET A 78 -7.04 -4.60 5.48
C MET A 78 -8.16 -5.60 5.24
N ILE A 79 -8.95 -5.45 4.17
CA ILE A 79 -9.98 -6.43 3.80
C ILE A 79 -9.33 -7.77 3.44
N LEU A 80 -8.31 -7.76 2.57
CA LEU A 80 -7.60 -8.97 2.17
C LEU A 80 -6.95 -9.69 3.35
N ILE A 81 -6.36 -8.95 4.28
CA ILE A 81 -5.68 -9.54 5.44
C ILE A 81 -6.72 -10.04 6.46
N ASN A 82 -7.70 -9.22 6.86
CA ASN A 82 -8.63 -9.56 7.92
C ASN A 82 -9.68 -10.60 7.50
N HIS A 83 -10.29 -10.40 6.34
CA HIS A 83 -11.41 -11.23 5.91
C HIS A 83 -10.92 -12.49 5.18
N ASP A 84 -10.04 -12.33 4.18
CA ASP A 84 -9.71 -13.44 3.30
C ASP A 84 -8.74 -14.44 3.94
N LEU A 85 -7.88 -14.04 4.88
CA LEU A 85 -7.07 -15.01 5.65
C LEU A 85 -7.93 -15.87 6.58
N VAL A 86 -8.91 -15.27 7.27
CA VAL A 86 -9.84 -16.06 8.09
C VAL A 86 -10.64 -17.03 7.22
N LYS A 87 -11.11 -16.56 6.06
CA LYS A 87 -11.79 -17.41 5.06
C LYS A 87 -10.91 -18.54 4.54
N ASN A 88 -9.61 -18.34 4.45
CA ASN A 88 -8.62 -19.35 4.06
C ASN A 88 -8.20 -20.28 5.22
N GLY A 89 -8.87 -20.22 6.37
CA GLY A 89 -8.70 -21.15 7.48
C GLY A 89 -7.65 -20.74 8.52
N PHE A 90 -7.11 -19.52 8.45
CA PHE A 90 -6.26 -19.00 9.52
C PHE A 90 -7.10 -18.57 10.72
N SER A 91 -6.61 -18.80 11.94
CA SER A 91 -7.34 -18.42 13.14
C SER A 91 -7.38 -16.88 13.31
N PRO A 92 -8.47 -16.31 13.84
CA PRO A 92 -8.54 -14.87 14.09
C PRO A 92 -7.38 -14.32 14.93
N GLU A 93 -6.86 -15.10 15.89
CA GLU A 93 -5.72 -14.72 16.72
C GLU A 93 -4.45 -14.54 15.88
N ARG A 94 -4.19 -15.43 14.93
CA ARG A 94 -3.03 -15.36 14.03
C ARG A 94 -3.18 -14.19 13.05
N VAL A 95 -4.39 -13.96 12.55
CA VAL A 95 -4.68 -12.81 11.69
C VAL A 95 -4.46 -11.50 12.44
N ASN A 96 -4.92 -11.39 13.69
CA ASN A 96 -4.67 -10.22 14.53
C ASN A 96 -3.17 -9.99 14.80
N GLN A 97 -2.39 -11.05 15.01
CA GLN A 97 -0.93 -10.94 15.15
C GLN A 97 -0.29 -10.36 13.89
N VAL A 98 -0.65 -10.89 12.71
CA VAL A 98 -0.16 -10.40 11.42
C VAL A 98 -0.54 -8.93 11.19
N VAL A 99 -1.78 -8.53 11.51
CA VAL A 99 -2.22 -7.13 11.39
C VAL A 99 -1.43 -6.22 12.32
N SER A 100 -1.13 -6.68 13.54
CA SER A 100 -0.31 -5.92 14.48
C SER A 100 1.12 -5.73 13.96
N GLU A 101 1.73 -6.78 13.41
CA GLU A 101 3.08 -6.71 12.82
C GLU A 101 3.13 -5.76 11.61
N ILE A 102 2.13 -5.84 10.73
CA ILE A 102 2.03 -4.94 9.58
C ILE A 102 1.81 -3.50 10.02
N SER A 103 0.96 -3.27 11.04
CA SER A 103 0.71 -1.93 11.56
C SER A 103 1.97 -1.29 12.13
N LEU A 104 2.78 -2.05 12.88
CA LEU A 104 4.08 -1.60 13.37
C LEU A 104 5.04 -1.30 12.21
N SER A 105 5.09 -2.18 11.21
CA SER A 105 5.94 -1.99 10.02
C SER A 105 5.57 -0.73 9.24
N MET A 106 4.26 -0.43 9.10
CA MET A 106 3.78 0.80 8.47
C MET A 106 4.10 2.04 9.31
N HIS A 107 4.06 1.93 10.63
CA HIS A 107 4.49 3.01 11.53
C HIS A 107 5.98 3.33 11.34
N ASP A 108 6.83 2.30 11.30
CA ASP A 108 8.26 2.43 11.08
C ASP A 108 8.57 3.00 9.69
N LEU A 109 7.81 2.59 8.66
CA LEU A 109 7.90 3.17 7.32
C LEU A 109 7.64 4.68 7.33
N CYS A 110 6.57 5.13 8.00
CA CYS A 110 6.26 6.55 8.12
C CYS A 110 7.35 7.33 8.88
N ILE A 111 7.93 6.74 9.92
CA ILE A 111 9.06 7.35 10.65
C ILE A 111 10.27 7.48 9.72
N GLY A 112 10.63 6.40 9.01
CA GLY A 112 11.72 6.39 8.04
C GLY A 112 11.54 7.47 6.98
N GLN A 113 10.35 7.56 6.40
CA GLN A 113 10.06 8.57 5.38
C GLN A 113 10.17 10.00 5.92
N MET A 114 9.74 10.24 7.16
CA MET A 114 9.91 11.55 7.79
C MET A 114 11.39 11.89 8.06
N MET A 115 12.20 10.89 8.41
CA MET A 115 13.64 11.07 8.57
C MET A 115 14.31 11.43 7.25
N ASP A 116 13.94 10.75 6.16
CA ASP A 116 14.45 11.02 4.81
C ASP A 116 14.09 12.43 4.33
N LEU A 117 12.83 12.85 4.51
CA LEU A 117 12.39 14.22 4.19
C LEU A 117 13.17 15.28 4.97
N ARG A 118 13.47 15.04 6.25
CA ARG A 118 14.27 15.96 7.07
C ARG A 118 15.73 16.03 6.62
N ALA A 119 16.27 14.93 6.10
CA ALA A 119 17.65 14.88 5.62
C ALA A 119 17.83 15.51 4.22
N ALA A 120 16.75 15.64 3.46
CA ALA A 120 16.73 16.29 2.15
C ALA A 120 16.71 17.84 2.20
N HIS A 121 16.60 18.42 3.40
CA HIS A 121 16.60 19.86 3.69
C HIS A 121 17.79 20.26 4.57
#